data_AF-A0A9P9D3A0-F1
#
_entry.id   AF-A0A9P9D3A0-F1
#
_cell.length_a   1.000
_cell.length_b   1.000
_cell.length_c   1.000
_cell.angle_alpha   90.00
_cell.angle_beta   90.00
_cell.angle_gamma   90.00
#
_symmetry.space_group_name_H-M   'P 1'
#
loop_
_entity.id
_entity.type
_entity.pdbx_description
1 polymer ?
#
loop_
_entity_poly.entity_id
_entity_poly.type
_entity_poly.pdbx_seq_one_letter_code
_entity_poly.pdbx_strand_id
1 'polypeptide(L)'
;MSEKPVIVTGSARPHTAAIYDGGLNFLTSFIAAGGQSARNRGVMVVFSDRILSPRHAAKINFNQPDLFEAGDAGNLSTFVNVQPVFFPSIAAFRSPSFRHKDNLTGWRVAARPNGIWTTRSSHRCPNPTRYSRTCLGRVRRRLL
;
A
#
# COMPACT_ATOMS: atom_id res chain seq x y z
N MET A 1 -1.71 14.56 -8.03
CA MET A 1 -1.47 13.62 -6.90
C MET A 1 -2.66 13.80 -5.98
N SER A 2 -3.29 12.73 -5.48
CA SER A 2 -4.38 12.91 -4.52
C SER A 2 -3.79 13.37 -3.19
N GLU A 3 -4.24 14.52 -2.69
CA GLU A 3 -3.87 15.03 -1.37
C GLU A 3 -4.54 14.26 -0.23
N LYS A 4 -5.64 13.57 -0.57
CA LYS A 4 -6.45 12.78 0.36
C LYS A 4 -5.63 11.58 0.86
N PRO A 5 -5.51 11.38 2.18
CA PRO A 5 -4.86 10.20 2.72
C PRO A 5 -5.66 8.96 2.33
N VAL A 6 -4.95 7.88 2.00
CA VAL A 6 -5.55 6.56 1.76
C VAL A 6 -5.00 5.63 2.82
N ILE A 7 -5.88 5.08 3.65
CA ILE A 7 -5.49 4.21 4.77
C ILE A 7 -6.02 2.81 4.52
N VAL A 8 -5.15 1.82 4.69
CA VAL A 8 -5.49 0.41 4.66
C VAL A 8 -5.43 -0.11 6.09
N THR A 9 -6.49 -0.79 6.51
CA THR A 9 -6.62 -1.38 7.84
C THR A 9 -7.34 -2.72 7.77
N GLY A 10 -7.42 -3.41 8.90
CA GLY A 10 -8.06 -4.72 9.03
C GLY A 10 -7.89 -5.28 10.44
N SER A 11 -8.00 -6.60 10.53
CA SER A 11 -7.92 -7.32 11.80
C SER A 11 -7.29 -8.69 11.61
N ALA A 12 -6.53 -9.14 12.60
CA ALA A 12 -6.00 -10.49 12.65
C ALA A 12 -7.07 -11.53 12.99
N ARG A 13 -8.11 -11.11 13.74
CA ARG A 13 -9.09 -11.98 14.39
C ARG A 13 -10.48 -11.78 13.79
N PRO A 14 -11.33 -12.81 13.79
CA PRO A 14 -12.72 -12.64 13.39
C PRO A 14 -13.47 -11.74 14.39
N HIS A 15 -14.51 -11.04 13.92
CA HIS A 15 -15.32 -10.13 14.72
C HIS A 15 -16.02 -10.79 15.92
N THR A 16 -16.17 -12.12 15.92
CA THR A 16 -16.77 -12.91 17.00
C THR A 16 -15.79 -13.24 18.13
N ALA A 17 -14.49 -12.98 17.95
CA ALA A 17 -13.50 -13.25 18.98
C ALA A 17 -13.63 -12.24 20.14
N ALA A 18 -13.55 -12.72 21.38
CA ALA A 18 -13.64 -11.87 22.57
C ALA A 18 -12.57 -10.77 22.61
N ILE A 19 -11.38 -11.03 22.06
CA ILE A 19 -10.25 -10.10 22.02
C ILE A 19 -10.01 -9.67 20.55
N TYR A 20 -11.05 -9.16 19.90
CA TYR A 20 -10.99 -8.66 18.54
C TYR A 20 -10.27 -7.30 18.46
N ASP A 21 -9.25 -7.20 17.60
CA ASP A 21 -8.39 -6.03 17.40
C ASP A 21 -8.93 -5.04 16.35
N GLY A 22 -9.83 -5.49 15.48
CA GLY A 22 -10.27 -4.65 14.36
C GLY A 22 -11.09 -3.43 14.75
N GLY A 23 -11.75 -3.43 15.92
CA GLY A 23 -12.47 -2.25 16.41
C GLY A 23 -11.52 -1.09 16.69
N LEU A 24 -10.41 -1.38 17.39
CA LEU A 24 -9.35 -0.40 17.66
C LEU A 24 -8.60 0.00 16.38
N ASN A 25 -8.25 -0.97 15.52
CA ASN A 25 -7.58 -0.67 14.25
C ASN A 25 -8.45 0.21 13.34
N PHE A 26 -9.77 -0.02 13.31
CA PHE A 26 -10.70 0.81 12.53
C PHE A 26 -10.82 2.23 13.10
N LEU A 27 -10.98 2.37 14.41
CA LEU A 27 -11.08 3.67 15.07
C LEU A 27 -9.82 4.52 14.84
N THR A 28 -8.65 3.95 15.09
CA THR A 28 -7.36 4.62 14.92
C THR A 28 -7.10 4.99 13.47
N SER A 29 -7.48 4.13 12.52
CA SER A 29 -7.43 4.43 11.08
C SER A 29 -8.32 5.62 10.70
N PHE A 30 -9.53 5.69 11.25
CA PHE A 30 -10.44 6.80 10.98
C PHE A 30 -9.89 8.12 11.53
N ILE A 31 -9.35 8.09 12.74
CA ILE A 31 -8.73 9.26 13.37
C ILE A 31 -7.50 9.73 12.57
N ALA A 32 -6.66 8.80 12.13
CA ALA A 32 -5.53 9.11 11.26
C ALA A 32 -5.98 9.69 9.91
N ALA A 33 -7.07 9.20 9.30
CA ALA A 33 -7.60 9.72 8.05
C ALA A 33 -8.12 11.17 8.20
N GLY A 34 -8.71 11.49 9.34
CA GLY A 34 -9.21 12.84 9.66
C GLY A 34 -8.11 13.84 10.05
N GLY A 35 -6.94 13.35 10.49
CA GLY A 35 -5.83 14.18 10.93
C GLY A 35 -5.21 15.01 9.80
N GLN A 36 -5.01 16.31 10.03
CA GLN A 36 -4.33 17.19 9.08
C GLN A 36 -2.89 16.74 8.80
N SER A 37 -2.25 16.13 9.79
CA SER A 37 -0.89 15.58 9.71
C SER A 37 -0.76 14.42 8.71
N ALA A 38 -1.86 13.72 8.38
CA ALA A 38 -1.87 12.59 7.46
C ALA A 38 -1.97 13.01 5.97
N ARG A 39 -2.33 14.27 5.70
CA ARG A 39 -2.44 14.78 4.32
C ARG A 39 -1.10 14.75 3.61
N ASN A 40 -1.13 14.55 2.28
CA ASN A 40 0.05 14.51 1.42
C ASN A 40 1.07 13.40 1.73
N ARG A 41 0.73 12.43 2.59
CA ARG A 41 1.58 11.27 2.89
C ARG A 41 1.33 10.08 1.96
N GLY A 42 0.25 10.12 1.17
CA GLY A 42 -0.11 9.06 0.22
C GLY A 42 -0.82 7.90 0.92
N VAL A 43 -0.49 6.67 0.51
CA VAL A 43 -1.05 5.45 1.11
C VAL A 43 -0.33 5.13 2.41
N MET A 44 -1.06 4.67 3.42
CA MET A 44 -0.56 4.26 4.74
C MET A 44 -1.27 2.99 5.19
N VAL A 45 -0.58 2.18 6.01
CA VAL A 45 -1.14 0.97 6.62
C VAL A 45 -1.21 1.19 8.12
N VAL A 46 -2.37 0.96 8.74
CA VAL A 46 -2.61 1.24 10.16
C VAL A 46 -3.06 -0.01 10.88
N PHE A 47 -2.22 -0.48 11.80
CA PHE A 47 -2.43 -1.66 12.64
C PHE A 47 -1.77 -1.46 14.00
N SER A 48 -2.43 -1.93 15.07
CA SER A 48 -1.86 -1.98 16.43
C SER A 48 -1.22 -0.66 16.87
N ASP A 49 -1.94 0.46 16.70
CA ASP A 49 -1.49 1.82 17.07
C ASP A 49 -0.20 2.29 16.39
N ARG A 50 0.11 1.73 15.22
CA ARG A 50 1.29 2.10 14.42
C ARG A 50 0.89 2.39 12.99
N ILE A 51 1.52 3.41 12.41
CA ILE A 51 1.33 3.77 11.00
C ILE A 51 2.58 3.37 10.23
N LEU A 52 2.38 2.48 9.27
CA LEU A 52 3.44 1.85 8.50
C LEU A 52 3.44 2.37 7.05
N SER A 53 4.63 2.36 6.47
CA SER A 53 4.82 2.56 5.04
C SER A 53 4.23 1.37 4.26
N PRO A 54 3.38 1.60 3.24
CA PRO A 54 2.88 0.51 2.41
C PRO A 54 3.97 -0.18 1.59
N ARG A 55 5.13 0.45 1.40
CA ARG A 55 6.26 -0.15 0.67
C ARG A 55 7.01 -1.16 1.53
N HIS A 56 7.07 -0.93 2.84
CA HIS A 56 7.88 -1.73 3.75
C HIS A 56 7.03 -2.58 4.70
N ALA A 57 5.73 -2.31 4.82
CA ALA A 57 4.81 -3.10 5.62
C ALA A 57 4.74 -4.53 5.07
N ALA A 58 5.19 -5.48 5.88
CA ALA A 58 5.06 -6.91 5.64
C ALA A 58 4.32 -7.56 6.81
N LYS A 59 3.50 -8.56 6.50
CA LYS A 59 2.88 -9.40 7.53
C LYS A 59 3.91 -10.39 8.04
N ILE A 60 4.32 -10.24 9.30
CA ILE A 60 5.34 -11.06 9.95
C ILE A 60 4.76 -12.19 10.79
N ASN A 61 3.58 -11.98 11.38
CA ASN A 61 2.94 -12.93 12.29
C ASN A 61 1.55 -13.33 11.80
N PHE A 62 1.15 -14.57 12.10
CA PHE A 62 -0.18 -15.09 11.73
C PHE A 62 -1.24 -14.85 12.80
N ASN A 63 -0.88 -15.05 14.08
CA ASN A 63 -1.83 -15.11 15.19
C ASN A 63 -1.74 -13.94 16.17
N GLN A 64 -0.63 -13.20 16.15
CA GLN A 64 -0.46 -12.04 17.02
C GLN A 64 -1.26 -10.86 16.48
N PRO A 65 -1.86 -10.03 17.36
CA PRO A 65 -2.57 -8.83 16.94
C PRO A 65 -1.61 -7.85 16.27
N ASP A 66 -0.34 -7.85 16.69
CA ASP A 66 0.70 -7.07 16.06
C ASP A 66 1.36 -7.83 14.90
N LEU A 67 0.69 -7.80 13.74
CA LEU A 67 1.03 -8.66 12.61
C LEU A 67 1.83 -7.99 11.50
N PHE A 68 1.81 -6.66 11.41
CA PHE A 68 2.53 -5.93 10.38
C PHE A 68 3.76 -5.23 10.97
N GLU A 69 4.88 -5.29 10.26
CA GLU A 69 6.09 -4.57 10.62
C GLU A 69 6.74 -3.96 9.38
N ALA A 70 7.47 -2.86 9.56
CA ALA A 70 8.21 -2.17 8.50
C ALA A 70 9.70 -2.54 8.43
N GLY A 71 10.15 -3.55 9.18
CA GLY A 71 11.53 -4.00 9.25
C GLY A 71 12.51 -2.83 9.46
N ASP A 72 13.59 -2.82 8.66
CA ASP A 72 14.66 -1.82 8.74
C ASP A 72 14.20 -0.37 8.45
N ALA A 73 13.04 -0.18 7.81
CA ALA A 73 12.55 1.16 7.49
C ALA A 73 11.89 1.87 8.68
N GLY A 74 11.46 1.11 9.69
CA GLY A 74 10.75 1.64 10.85
C GLY A 74 9.35 2.19 10.54
N ASN A 75 8.67 2.60 11.62
CA ASN A 75 7.29 3.09 11.54
C ASN A 75 7.27 4.58 11.15
N LEU A 76 6.26 4.99 10.40
CA LEU A 76 6.07 6.40 10.01
C LEU A 76 5.54 7.24 11.19
N SER A 77 4.72 6.61 12.03
CA SER A 77 4.07 7.25 13.17
C SER A 77 3.74 6.21 14.22
N THR A 78 3.54 6.70 15.44
CA THR A 78 2.90 5.97 16.53
C THR A 78 1.67 6.76 16.99
N PHE A 79 0.72 6.09 17.63
CA PHE A 79 -0.35 6.80 18.34
C PHE A 79 0.09 7.10 19.77
N VAL A 80 -0.19 8.32 20.24
CA VAL A 80 -0.01 8.75 21.63
C VAL A 80 -1.33 9.37 22.05
N ASN A 81 -1.96 8.85 23.11
CA ASN A 81 -3.29 9.28 23.56
C ASN A 81 -4.31 9.32 22.40
N VAL A 82 -4.33 8.27 21.57
CA VAL A 82 -5.25 8.14 20.42
C VAL A 82 -4.99 9.18 19.30
N GLN A 83 -3.94 9.99 19.40
CA GLN A 83 -3.54 10.94 18.36
C GLN A 83 -2.32 10.43 17.59
N PRO A 84 -2.31 10.48 16.24
CA PRO A 84 -1.17 10.04 15.44
C PRO A 84 -0.04 11.07 15.51
N VAL A 85 1.08 10.66 16.11
CA VAL A 85 2.32 11.43 16.17
C VAL A 85 3.27 10.90 15.09
N PHE A 86 3.50 11.70 14.06
CA PHE A 86 4.41 11.36 12.96
C PHE A 86 5.84 11.72 13.31
N PHE A 87 6.74 10.76 13.10
CA PHE A 87 8.16 10.99 13.27
C PHE A 87 8.69 11.84 12.10
N PRO A 88 9.64 12.76 12.35
CA PRO A 88 10.35 13.43 11.29
C PRO A 88 11.23 12.41 10.56
N SER A 89 10.81 11.99 9.37
CA SER A 89 11.58 11.04 8.56
C SER A 89 12.83 11.73 7.99
N ILE A 90 14.03 11.19 8.25
CA ILE A 90 15.33 11.69 7.73
C ILE A 90 15.43 11.58 6.19
N ALA A 91 14.57 10.81 5.55
CA ALA A 91 14.38 10.85 4.11
C ALA A 91 12.88 10.96 3.86
N ALA A 92 12.47 11.94 3.05
CA ALA A 92 11.10 12.16 2.63
C ALA A 92 10.47 10.88 2.07
N PHE A 93 9.91 10.04 2.96
CA PHE A 93 9.18 8.85 2.58
C PHE A 93 7.82 9.32 2.08
N ARG A 94 7.80 9.81 0.83
CA ARG A 94 6.57 9.93 0.07
C ARG A 94 6.17 8.52 -0.30
N SER A 95 5.15 7.98 0.37
CA SER A 95 4.49 6.78 -0.12
C SER A 95 4.17 6.98 -1.60
N PRO A 96 4.27 5.94 -2.44
CA PRO A 96 3.88 6.04 -3.84
C PRO A 96 2.45 6.59 -3.90
N SER A 97 2.32 7.86 -4.27
CA SER A 97 1.02 8.47 -4.50
C SER A 97 0.54 7.99 -5.85
N PHE A 98 -0.73 7.59 -5.94
CA PHE A 98 -1.34 7.21 -7.21
C PHE A 98 -1.14 8.36 -8.21
N ARG A 99 -0.22 8.18 -9.16
CA ARG A 99 0.04 9.20 -10.19
C ARG A 99 -0.94 8.97 -11.32
N HIS A 100 -1.31 10.05 -11.99
CA HIS A 100 -2.17 10.00 -13.19
C HIS A 100 -1.61 9.06 -14.29
N LYS A 101 -0.29 8.82 -14.33
CA LYS A 101 0.36 7.90 -15.28
C LYS A 101 0.20 6.41 -14.91
N ASP A 102 -0.17 6.11 -13.67
CA ASP A 102 -0.42 4.75 -13.16
C ASP A 102 -1.90 4.38 -13.27
N ASN A 103 -2.66 5.10 -14.12
CA ASN A 103 -4.09 4.89 -14.28
C ASN A 103 -4.37 3.49 -14.85
N LEU A 104 -4.84 2.59 -13.98
CA LEU A 104 -5.13 1.20 -14.32
C LEU A 104 -6.52 1.01 -14.98
N THR A 105 -7.33 2.05 -15.10
CA THR A 105 -8.71 1.94 -15.65
C THR A 105 -8.78 1.37 -17.08
N GLY A 106 -7.70 1.48 -17.87
CA GLY A 106 -7.60 0.90 -19.21
C GLY A 106 -6.88 -0.46 -19.27
N TRP A 107 -6.44 -1.03 -18.15
CA TRP A 107 -5.71 -2.29 -18.11
C TRP A 107 -6.67 -3.46 -17.94
N ARG A 108 -6.62 -4.41 -18.87
CA ARG A 108 -7.37 -5.67 -18.78
C ARG A 108 -6.41 -6.79 -18.39
N VAL A 109 -6.77 -7.53 -17.35
CA VAL A 109 -6.07 -8.75 -16.95
C VAL A 109 -6.83 -9.92 -17.56
N ALA A 110 -6.16 -10.69 -18.42
CA ALA A 110 -6.73 -11.90 -18.97
C ALA A 110 -6.03 -13.12 -18.35
N ALA A 111 -6.83 -13.98 -17.72
CA ALA A 111 -6.39 -15.31 -17.28
C ALA A 111 -6.23 -16.20 -18.52
N ARG A 112 -5.09 -16.87 -18.65
CA ARG A 112 -4.91 -17.91 -19.67
C ARG A 112 -5.20 -19.29 -19.07
N PRO A 113 -5.63 -20.28 -19.89
CA PRO A 113 -5.94 -21.64 -19.43
C PRO A 113 -4.79 -22.35 -18.70
N ASN A 114 -3.56 -21.89 -18.88
CA ASN A 114 -2.36 -22.43 -18.25
C ASN A 114 -1.97 -21.73 -16.93
N GLY A 115 -2.90 -20.96 -16.32
CA GLY A 115 -2.68 -20.29 -15.03
C GLY A 115 -1.78 -19.05 -15.08
N ILE A 116 -1.34 -18.62 -16.28
CA ILE A 116 -0.53 -17.41 -16.45
C ILE A 116 -1.43 -16.19 -16.62
N TRP A 117 -1.22 -15.19 -15.77
CA TRP A 117 -1.88 -13.89 -15.87
C TRP A 117 -1.12 -12.98 -16.83
N THR A 118 -1.80 -12.46 -17.84
CA THR A 118 -1.22 -11.45 -18.74
C THR A 118 -1.99 -10.15 -18.60
N THR A 119 -1.27 -9.06 -18.36
CA THR A 119 -1.83 -7.70 -18.35
C THR A 119 -1.63 -7.07 -19.73
N ARG A 120 -2.67 -6.44 -20.26
CA ARG A 120 -2.58 -5.68 -21.52
C ARG A 120 -3.19 -4.31 -21.30
N SER A 121 -2.41 -3.26 -21.57
CA SER A 121 -2.96 -1.91 -21.65
C SER A 121 -3.74 -1.76 -22.95
N SER A 122 -4.89 -1.11 -22.90
CA SER A 122 -5.69 -0.74 -24.09
C SER A 122 -5.12 0.47 -24.85
N HIS A 123 -4.14 1.17 -24.27
CA HIS A 123 -3.49 2.32 -24.88
C HIS A 123 -2.39 1.88 -25.85
N ARG A 124 -2.48 2.34 -27.11
CA ARG A 124 -1.44 2.17 -28.13
C ARG A 124 -0.19 2.95 -27.67
N CYS A 125 0.95 2.27 -27.54
CA CYS A 125 2.19 2.89 -27.06
C CYS A 125 2.64 4.00 -28.03
N PRO A 126 2.80 5.25 -27.58
CA PRO A 126 3.37 6.29 -28.42
C PRO A 126 4.90 6.19 -28.39
N ASN A 127 5.47 5.78 -29.51
CA ASN A 127 6.89 5.85 -29.89
C ASN A 127 7.88 4.90 -29.16
N PRO A 128 8.53 3.95 -29.86
CA PRO A 128 9.41 2.92 -29.25
C PRO A 128 10.80 3.38 -28.81
N THR A 129 11.17 4.66 -28.99
CA THR A 129 12.54 5.15 -28.73
C THR A 129 12.81 5.64 -27.31
N ARG A 130 11.81 5.69 -26.43
CA ARG A 130 12.02 5.96 -24.99
C ARG A 130 11.83 4.69 -24.18
N TYR A 131 12.94 4.19 -23.65
CA TYR A 131 13.06 3.07 -22.72
C TYR A 131 12.38 3.37 -21.36
N SER A 132 11.07 3.62 -21.36
CA SER A 132 10.29 3.58 -20.13
C SER A 132 9.89 2.13 -19.90
N ARG A 133 10.31 1.55 -18.76
CA ARG A 133 10.07 0.16 -18.35
C ARG A 133 8.58 -0.19 -18.14
N THR A 134 7.66 0.63 -18.62
CA THR A 134 6.22 0.57 -18.40
C THR A 134 5.44 -0.12 -19.52
N CYS A 135 6.07 -0.52 -20.64
CA CYS A 135 5.35 -1.09 -21.78
C CYS A 135 5.75 -2.51 -22.23
N LEU A 136 6.79 -3.15 -21.68
CA LEU A 136 7.13 -4.53 -22.06
C LEU A 136 7.59 -5.37 -20.86
N GLY A 137 6.66 -6.17 -20.34
CA GLY A 137 6.97 -7.35 -19.54
C GLY A 137 6.73 -8.63 -20.35
N ARG A 138 7.48 -8.84 -21.44
CA ARG A 138 7.63 -10.18 -22.06
C ARG A 138 8.93 -10.28 -22.85
N VAL A 139 10.04 -10.47 -22.15
CA VAL A 139 11.26 -10.96 -22.77
C VAL A 139 11.05 -12.46 -23.06
N ARG A 140 10.65 -12.80 -24.30
CA ARG A 140 10.85 -14.14 -24.82
C ARG A 140 12.26 -14.18 -25.40
N ARG A 141 13.23 -14.78 -24.70
CA ARG A 141 14.38 -15.37 -25.39
C ARG A 141 13.86 -16.59 -26.13
N ARG A 142 13.82 -16.50 -27.46
CA ARG A 142 13.75 -17.66 -28.34
C ARG A 142 15.17 -18.25 -28.32
N LEU A 143 15.36 -19.31 -27.54
CA LEU A 143 16.48 -20.22 -27.82
C LEU A 143 16.07 -21.05 -29.05
N LEU A 144 17.08 -21.34 -29.86
CA LEU A 144 17.05 -21.97 -31.18
C LEU A 144 16.05 -23.13 -31.29
#